data_AF-A0A8H3X0S6-F1
#
_entry.id   AF-A0A8H3X0S6-F1
#
_cell.length_a   1.000
_cell.length_b   1.000
_cell.length_c   1.000
_cell.angle_alpha   90.00
_cell.angle_beta   90.00
_cell.angle_gamma   90.00
#
_symmetry.space_group_name_H-M   'P 1'
#
loop_
_entity.id
_entity.type
_entity.pdbx_description
1 polymer ?
#
loop_
_entity_poly.entity_id
_entity_poly.type
_entity_poly.pdbx_seq_one_letter_code
_entity_poly.pdbx_strand_id
1 'polypeptide(L)'
;MVDANQYINQHYPPSANRLNIKTLDVSNNNLTNIINLGPSENFTNIVELNTSFNQIIGFSLGVLPQMRIMDFSHNLMANFIITNSALLPKLSIINFSYNLLSDIGPGSVILTHLDISNNLLTRLDLQNCKNLVALNCSANPNLSILILHSSFDPSDSNNFDCRGTSIGQINTTSFIFDCRTGTRTLKNATVSQSNNNASNHDTLYIGIIIGMGIIIFGGILFLFFWFSKRRSTSVINANYGSK
;
A
#
# COMPACT_ATOMS: atom_id res chain seq x y z
N MET A 1 -11.80 -23.47 -3.03
CA MET A 1 -11.76 -22.18 -3.75
C MET A 1 -13.19 -21.83 -4.11
N VAL A 2 -13.61 -20.60 -3.85
CA VAL A 2 -14.96 -20.12 -4.16
C VAL A 2 -14.82 -18.92 -5.09
N ASP A 3 -15.67 -18.83 -6.12
CA ASP A 3 -15.69 -17.63 -6.96
C ASP A 3 -16.00 -16.39 -6.10
N ALA A 4 -15.20 -15.34 -6.25
CA ALA A 4 -15.31 -14.16 -5.40
C ALA A 4 -16.68 -13.47 -5.50
N ASN A 5 -17.26 -13.38 -6.70
CA ASN A 5 -18.55 -12.72 -6.89
C ASN A 5 -19.68 -13.62 -6.40
N GLN A 6 -19.58 -14.94 -6.55
CA GLN A 6 -20.52 -15.87 -5.91
C GLN A 6 -20.53 -15.70 -4.39
N TYR A 7 -19.35 -15.63 -3.76
CA TYR A 7 -19.24 -15.40 -2.32
C TYR A 7 -19.86 -14.07 -1.90
N ILE A 8 -19.53 -12.98 -2.61
CA ILE A 8 -20.09 -11.64 -2.35
C ILE A 8 -21.61 -11.64 -2.52
N ASN A 9 -22.15 -12.29 -3.56
CA ASN A 9 -23.59 -12.38 -3.80
C ASN A 9 -24.33 -13.12 -2.68
N GLN A 10 -23.71 -14.15 -2.10
CA GLN A 10 -24.31 -14.91 -1.01
C GLN A 10 -24.31 -14.15 0.32
N HIS A 11 -23.22 -13.44 0.65
CA HIS A 11 -23.06 -12.76 1.94
C HIS A 11 -23.56 -11.31 1.93
N TYR A 12 -23.52 -10.67 0.77
CA TYR A 12 -23.97 -9.30 0.54
C TYR A 12 -24.94 -9.31 -0.64
N PRO A 13 -26.18 -9.78 -0.47
CA PRO A 13 -27.14 -9.87 -1.57
C PRO A 13 -27.40 -8.48 -2.20
N PRO A 14 -27.63 -8.39 -3.53
CA PRO A 14 -27.82 -7.13 -4.25
C PRO A 14 -28.98 -6.24 -3.73
N SER A 15 -29.93 -6.82 -3.00
CA SER A 15 -31.07 -6.13 -2.39
C SER A 15 -30.61 -5.08 -1.36
N ALA A 16 -30.67 -3.79 -1.74
CA ALA A 16 -30.50 -2.53 -0.96
C ALA A 16 -29.26 -2.37 -0.06
N ASN A 17 -28.72 -3.42 0.56
CA ASN A 17 -27.71 -3.35 1.59
C ASN A 17 -26.36 -2.87 1.03
N ARG A 18 -26.01 -3.26 -0.22
CA ARG A 18 -24.75 -2.87 -0.86
C ARG A 18 -24.56 -1.36 -1.03
N LEU A 19 -25.65 -0.62 -1.23
CA LEU A 19 -25.61 0.83 -1.37
C LEU A 19 -25.17 1.53 -0.08
N ASN A 20 -25.30 0.88 1.07
CA ASN A 20 -24.90 1.42 2.37
C ASN A 20 -23.52 0.89 2.83
N ILE A 21 -22.93 -0.06 2.10
CA ILE A 21 -21.63 -0.62 2.43
C ILE A 21 -20.54 0.42 2.13
N LYS A 22 -19.90 0.91 3.20
CA LYS A 22 -18.72 1.77 3.12
C LYS A 22 -17.41 0.96 3.18
N THR A 23 -17.44 -0.21 3.80
CA THR A 23 -16.28 -1.06 3.98
C THR A 23 -16.66 -2.49 3.63
N LEU A 24 -15.97 -3.08 2.66
CA LEU A 24 -16.13 -4.48 2.31
C LEU A 24 -14.84 -5.22 2.67
N ASP A 25 -14.94 -6.16 3.62
CA ASP A 25 -13.84 -7.07 3.97
C ASP A 25 -14.23 -8.49 3.60
N VAL A 26 -13.53 -9.03 2.60
CA VAL A 26 -13.65 -10.41 2.13
C VAL A 26 -12.30 -11.12 2.19
N SER A 27 -11.39 -10.64 3.04
CA SER A 27 -10.06 -11.24 3.22
C SER A 27 -10.12 -12.66 3.77
N ASN A 28 -9.13 -13.48 3.41
CA ASN A 28 -8.93 -14.83 3.95
C ASN A 28 -10.15 -15.76 3.78
N ASN A 29 -10.77 -15.75 2.59
CA ASN A 29 -11.92 -16.60 2.27
C ASN A 29 -11.64 -17.59 1.13
N ASN A 30 -10.36 -17.76 0.75
CA ASN A 30 -9.94 -18.65 -0.34
C ASN A 30 -10.69 -18.35 -1.66
N LEU A 31 -10.91 -17.05 -1.92
CA LEU A 31 -11.63 -16.56 -3.10
C LEU A 31 -10.75 -16.59 -4.34
N THR A 32 -11.33 -16.93 -5.48
CA THR A 32 -10.64 -16.98 -6.79
C THR A 32 -11.32 -16.08 -7.82
N ASN A 33 -10.74 -16.02 -9.02
CA ASN A 33 -11.21 -15.24 -10.16
C ASN A 33 -11.09 -13.73 -9.91
N ILE A 34 -12.04 -12.96 -10.43
CA ILE A 34 -12.04 -11.49 -10.36
C ILE A 34 -13.08 -11.01 -9.36
N ILE A 35 -12.88 -9.82 -8.80
CA ILE A 35 -13.90 -9.11 -8.01
C ILE A 35 -14.56 -8.04 -8.89
N ASN A 36 -15.88 -7.94 -8.83
CA ASN A 36 -16.66 -6.90 -9.50
C ASN A 36 -17.23 -5.94 -8.46
N LEU A 37 -16.90 -4.64 -8.58
CA LEU A 37 -17.51 -3.58 -7.78
C LEU A 37 -17.80 -2.37 -8.65
N GLY A 38 -18.83 -1.62 -8.27
CA GLY A 38 -19.25 -0.41 -8.97
C GLY A 38 -20.76 -0.26 -8.98
N PRO A 39 -21.27 0.70 -9.76
CA PRO A 39 -22.70 0.96 -9.84
C PRO A 39 -23.52 -0.23 -10.34
N SER A 40 -22.98 -1.04 -11.28
CA SER A 40 -23.64 -2.24 -11.79
C SER A 40 -23.82 -3.34 -10.75
N GLU A 41 -22.99 -3.34 -9.72
CA GLU A 41 -23.00 -4.31 -8.62
C GLU A 41 -23.65 -3.75 -7.35
N ASN A 42 -24.25 -2.55 -7.42
CA ASN A 42 -24.82 -1.78 -6.32
C ASN A 42 -23.81 -1.36 -5.23
N PHE A 43 -22.50 -1.29 -5.54
CA PHE A 43 -21.45 -0.79 -4.63
C PHE A 43 -21.04 0.64 -5.00
N THR A 44 -21.90 1.62 -4.71
CA THR A 44 -21.66 3.03 -5.08
C THR A 44 -21.00 3.88 -3.99
N ASN A 45 -21.13 3.48 -2.72
CA ASN A 45 -20.66 4.24 -1.55
C ASN A 45 -19.47 3.59 -0.83
N ILE A 46 -18.86 2.56 -1.42
CA ILE A 46 -17.71 1.88 -0.84
C ILE A 46 -16.50 2.83 -0.80
N VAL A 47 -15.87 2.86 0.37
CA VAL A 47 -14.70 3.68 0.71
C VAL A 47 -13.47 2.80 0.85
N GLU A 48 -13.64 1.60 1.37
CA GLU A 48 -12.57 0.69 1.77
C GLU A 48 -12.88 -0.73 1.31
N LEU A 49 -11.89 -1.36 0.69
CA LEU A 49 -11.96 -2.75 0.22
C LEU A 49 -10.76 -3.54 0.75
N ASN A 50 -11.03 -4.66 1.43
CA ASN A 50 -10.03 -5.65 1.79
C ASN A 50 -10.34 -6.99 1.14
N THR A 51 -9.41 -7.45 0.31
CA THR A 51 -9.48 -8.72 -0.42
C THR A 51 -8.24 -9.57 -0.14
N SER A 52 -7.45 -9.18 0.87
CA SER A 52 -6.16 -9.80 1.16
C SER A 52 -6.26 -11.28 1.48
N PHE A 53 -5.16 -12.02 1.28
CA PHE A 53 -5.07 -13.46 1.57
C PHE A 53 -6.14 -14.28 0.82
N ASN A 54 -6.20 -14.09 -0.49
CA ASN A 54 -7.06 -14.85 -1.39
C ASN A 54 -6.24 -15.30 -2.60
N GLN A 55 -6.91 -15.73 -3.67
CA GLN A 55 -6.33 -16.16 -4.94
C GLN A 55 -6.97 -15.36 -6.09
N ILE A 56 -7.24 -14.07 -5.85
CA ILE A 56 -7.83 -13.16 -6.83
C ILE A 56 -6.80 -12.85 -7.92
N ILE A 57 -7.24 -12.93 -9.17
CA ILE A 57 -6.38 -12.68 -10.35
C ILE A 57 -6.63 -11.31 -10.98
N GLY A 58 -7.71 -10.61 -10.58
CA GLY A 58 -8.04 -9.30 -11.12
C GLY A 58 -9.20 -8.60 -10.43
N PHE A 59 -9.40 -7.34 -10.79
CA PHE A 59 -10.47 -6.48 -10.30
C PHE A 59 -11.13 -5.77 -11.47
N SER A 60 -12.44 -5.98 -11.66
CA SER A 60 -13.23 -5.26 -12.65
C SER A 60 -13.53 -3.86 -12.11
N LEU A 61 -12.97 -2.84 -12.77
CA LEU A 61 -12.96 -1.47 -12.28
C LEU A 61 -14.20 -0.69 -12.75
N GLY A 62 -15.21 -0.58 -11.89
CA GLY A 62 -16.31 0.39 -12.04
C GLY A 62 -15.97 1.78 -11.48
N VAL A 63 -16.86 2.75 -11.71
CA VAL A 63 -16.77 4.09 -11.08
C VAL A 63 -17.02 3.97 -9.58
N LEU A 64 -16.03 4.28 -8.75
CA LEU A 64 -16.11 4.18 -7.29
C LEU A 64 -15.73 5.54 -6.67
N PRO A 65 -16.68 6.50 -6.61
CA PRO A 65 -16.39 7.90 -6.33
C PRO A 65 -15.95 8.18 -4.88
N GLN A 66 -16.20 7.24 -3.97
CA GLN A 66 -15.83 7.36 -2.55
C GLN A 66 -14.64 6.46 -2.17
N MET A 67 -14.13 5.62 -3.07
CA MET A 67 -13.08 4.66 -2.77
C MET A 67 -11.77 5.37 -2.44
N ARG A 68 -11.18 5.02 -1.30
CA ARG A 68 -9.96 5.61 -0.75
C ARG A 68 -8.85 4.59 -0.51
N ILE A 69 -9.25 3.36 -0.21
CA ILE A 69 -8.36 2.31 0.30
C ILE A 69 -8.67 0.99 -0.38
N MET A 70 -7.65 0.38 -0.98
CA MET A 70 -7.73 -0.98 -1.52
C MET A 70 -6.59 -1.84 -0.96
N ASP A 71 -6.93 -2.99 -0.38
CA ASP A 71 -5.98 -4.03 -0.02
C ASP A 71 -6.24 -5.29 -0.86
N PHE A 72 -5.29 -5.59 -1.74
CA PHE A 72 -5.22 -6.78 -2.57
C PHE A 72 -3.97 -7.61 -2.25
N SER A 73 -3.34 -7.41 -1.09
CA SER A 73 -2.14 -8.15 -0.73
C SER A 73 -2.36 -9.65 -0.65
N HIS A 74 -1.31 -10.44 -0.91
CA HIS A 74 -1.38 -11.90 -0.88
C HIS A 74 -2.50 -12.44 -1.80
N ASN A 75 -2.38 -12.16 -3.09
CA ASN A 75 -3.26 -12.63 -4.14
C ASN A 75 -2.44 -13.09 -5.37
N LEU A 76 -3.09 -13.32 -6.51
CA LEU A 76 -2.47 -13.77 -7.75
C LEU A 76 -2.63 -12.72 -8.87
N MET A 77 -2.67 -11.44 -8.51
CA MET A 77 -2.86 -10.37 -9.49
C MET A 77 -1.62 -10.24 -10.37
N ALA A 78 -1.80 -10.42 -11.68
CA ALA A 78 -0.73 -10.22 -12.67
C ALA A 78 -0.86 -8.87 -13.39
N ASN A 79 -2.06 -8.30 -13.45
CA ASN A 79 -2.34 -7.05 -14.15
C ASN A 79 -3.24 -6.14 -13.31
N PHE A 80 -2.78 -4.91 -13.05
CA PHE A 80 -3.62 -3.85 -12.52
C PHE A 80 -3.05 -2.50 -12.90
N ILE A 81 -3.79 -1.68 -13.66
CA ILE A 81 -3.29 -0.38 -14.12
C ILE A 81 -4.02 0.74 -13.37
N ILE A 82 -3.24 1.58 -12.68
CA ILE A 82 -3.75 2.71 -11.88
C ILE A 82 -3.73 3.99 -12.74
N THR A 83 -4.42 4.01 -13.87
CA THR A 83 -4.38 5.18 -14.79
C THR A 83 -5.64 6.04 -14.77
N ASN A 84 -6.75 5.56 -14.24
CA ASN A 84 -8.04 6.23 -14.41
C ASN A 84 -8.52 6.96 -13.15
N SER A 85 -7.99 8.16 -12.93
CA SER A 85 -8.41 9.05 -11.85
C SER A 85 -9.90 9.44 -11.94
N ALA A 86 -10.55 9.32 -13.10
CA ALA A 86 -11.99 9.55 -13.21
C ALA A 86 -12.82 8.41 -12.58
N LEU A 87 -12.32 7.16 -12.62
CA LEU A 87 -12.98 6.02 -11.99
C LEU A 87 -12.76 5.98 -10.47
N LEU A 88 -11.57 6.42 -10.03
CA LEU A 88 -11.11 6.34 -8.64
C LEU A 88 -10.60 7.71 -8.13
N PRO A 89 -11.44 8.76 -8.09
CA PRO A 89 -11.00 10.14 -7.86
C PRO A 89 -10.50 10.42 -6.43
N LYS A 90 -10.67 9.48 -5.50
CA LYS A 90 -10.26 9.62 -4.10
C LYS A 90 -9.30 8.53 -3.63
N LEU A 91 -8.88 7.62 -4.51
CA LEU A 91 -8.05 6.48 -4.14
C LEU A 91 -6.65 6.97 -3.75
N SER A 92 -6.32 6.78 -2.48
CA SER A 92 -5.10 7.32 -1.87
C SER A 92 -4.14 6.26 -1.35
N ILE A 93 -4.66 5.10 -0.94
CA ILE A 93 -3.86 4.03 -0.32
C ILE A 93 -4.14 2.73 -1.06
N ILE A 94 -3.08 2.08 -1.52
CA ILE A 94 -3.16 0.79 -2.18
C ILE A 94 -2.09 -0.15 -1.61
N ASN A 95 -2.50 -1.38 -1.31
CA ASN A 95 -1.59 -2.47 -0.98
C ASN A 95 -1.74 -3.60 -2.01
N PHE A 96 -0.71 -3.79 -2.83
CA PHE A 96 -0.56 -4.86 -3.80
C PHE A 96 0.58 -5.83 -3.45
N SER A 97 1.08 -5.81 -2.20
CA SER A 97 2.18 -6.68 -1.80
C SER A 97 1.87 -8.16 -2.03
N TYR A 98 2.89 -8.97 -2.33
CA TYR A 98 2.73 -10.42 -2.55
C TYR A 98 1.72 -10.74 -3.66
N ASN A 99 2.01 -10.28 -4.86
CA ASN A 99 1.27 -10.57 -6.08
C ASN A 99 2.24 -10.91 -7.22
N LEU A 100 1.76 -10.91 -8.46
CA LEU A 100 2.53 -11.25 -9.66
C LEU A 100 2.61 -10.05 -10.63
N LEU A 101 2.48 -8.82 -10.12
CA LEU A 101 2.44 -7.63 -10.96
C LEU A 101 3.80 -7.36 -11.59
N SER A 102 3.80 -7.11 -12.91
CA SER A 102 4.98 -6.67 -13.65
C SER A 102 4.97 -5.18 -13.98
N ASP A 103 3.81 -4.53 -13.93
CA ASP A 103 3.59 -3.10 -14.15
C ASP A 103 2.28 -2.65 -13.47
N ILE A 104 2.21 -1.37 -13.10
CA ILE A 104 0.99 -0.69 -12.61
C ILE A 104 0.62 0.58 -13.38
N GLY A 105 1.33 0.87 -14.48
CA GLY A 105 1.22 2.11 -15.23
C GLY A 105 1.87 3.31 -14.52
N PRO A 106 1.68 4.53 -15.03
CA PRO A 106 2.37 5.75 -14.57
C PRO A 106 1.93 6.28 -13.18
N GLY A 107 1.21 5.46 -12.40
CA GLY A 107 0.59 5.86 -11.14
C GLY A 107 -0.47 6.97 -11.31
N SER A 108 -1.04 7.40 -10.18
CA SER A 108 -2.06 8.45 -10.11
C SER A 108 -1.64 9.58 -9.18
N VAL A 109 -2.00 10.82 -9.53
CA VAL A 109 -1.68 12.04 -8.75
C VAL A 109 -2.22 12.00 -7.32
N ILE A 110 -3.28 11.23 -7.07
CA ILE A 110 -4.00 11.21 -5.79
C ILE A 110 -3.38 10.20 -4.79
N LEU A 111 -2.50 9.31 -5.25
CA LEU A 111 -1.89 8.31 -4.36
C LEU A 111 -0.98 8.98 -3.32
N THR A 112 -1.17 8.56 -2.07
CA THR A 112 -0.35 8.97 -0.92
C THR A 112 0.47 7.80 -0.39
N HIS A 113 -0.05 6.58 -0.47
CA HIS A 113 0.63 5.38 0.03
C HIS A 113 0.51 4.23 -0.98
N LEU A 114 1.63 3.60 -1.28
CA LEU A 114 1.69 2.46 -2.18
C LEU A 114 2.61 1.37 -1.60
N ASP A 115 2.05 0.18 -1.38
CA ASP A 115 2.83 -1.05 -1.24
C ASP A 115 2.72 -1.86 -2.52
N ILE A 116 3.85 -2.17 -3.11
CA ILE A 116 3.96 -3.10 -4.23
C ILE A 116 5.14 -4.05 -4.04
N SER A 117 5.51 -4.30 -2.79
CA SER A 117 6.59 -5.23 -2.45
C SER A 117 6.27 -6.66 -2.86
N ASN A 118 7.28 -7.51 -3.05
CA ASN A 118 7.09 -8.92 -3.40
C ASN A 118 6.22 -9.09 -4.67
N ASN A 119 6.68 -8.51 -5.77
CA ASN A 119 6.06 -8.59 -7.09
C ASN A 119 7.15 -8.89 -8.14
N LEU A 120 6.81 -8.78 -9.42
CA LEU A 120 7.66 -9.09 -10.56
C LEU A 120 8.02 -7.84 -11.37
N LEU A 121 8.04 -6.66 -10.73
CA LEU A 121 8.29 -5.40 -11.42
C LEU A 121 9.69 -5.36 -12.03
N THR A 122 9.79 -4.77 -13.22
CA THR A 122 11.07 -4.45 -13.88
C THR A 122 11.30 -2.95 -13.97
N ARG A 123 10.22 -2.17 -14.06
CA ARG A 123 10.18 -0.72 -14.06
C ARG A 123 9.00 -0.25 -13.21
N LEU A 124 9.18 0.87 -12.50
CA LEU A 124 8.14 1.54 -11.75
C LEU A 124 8.21 3.06 -12.01
N ASP A 125 7.18 3.61 -12.63
CA ASP A 125 7.09 5.03 -12.97
C ASP A 125 6.01 5.71 -12.12
N LEU A 126 6.45 6.52 -11.16
CA LEU A 126 5.60 7.26 -10.23
C LEU A 126 5.81 8.77 -10.36
N GLN A 127 6.26 9.25 -11.52
CA GLN A 127 6.49 10.68 -11.76
C GLN A 127 5.23 11.53 -11.53
N ASN A 128 4.04 10.96 -11.71
CA ASN A 128 2.78 11.67 -11.53
C ASN A 128 2.28 11.67 -10.08
N CYS A 129 2.85 10.84 -9.20
CA CYS A 129 2.38 10.67 -7.82
C CYS A 129 2.90 11.79 -6.89
N LYS A 130 2.48 13.03 -7.14
CA LYS A 130 2.96 14.23 -6.43
C LYS A 130 2.71 14.24 -4.93
N ASN A 131 1.64 13.54 -4.50
CA ASN A 131 1.21 13.47 -3.10
C ASN A 131 1.72 12.20 -2.39
N LEU A 132 2.58 11.40 -3.03
CA LEU A 132 3.10 10.18 -2.45
C LEU A 132 3.98 10.51 -1.23
N VAL A 133 3.63 9.92 -0.09
CA VAL A 133 4.34 10.09 1.18
C VAL A 133 4.95 8.79 1.68
N ALA A 134 4.45 7.64 1.22
CA ALA A 134 5.01 6.33 1.54
C ALA A 134 5.03 5.40 0.31
N LEU A 135 6.16 4.73 0.12
CA LEU A 135 6.36 3.76 -0.95
C LEU A 135 7.15 2.56 -0.44
N ASN A 136 6.60 1.37 -0.60
CA ASN A 136 7.36 0.14 -0.51
C ASN A 136 7.37 -0.57 -1.87
N CYS A 137 8.54 -0.66 -2.50
CA CYS A 137 8.77 -1.44 -3.72
C CYS A 137 9.82 -2.54 -3.53
N SER A 138 10.13 -2.88 -2.28
CA SER A 138 11.10 -3.92 -1.91
C SER A 138 10.73 -5.30 -2.47
N ALA A 139 11.69 -6.21 -2.50
CA ALA A 139 11.52 -7.58 -2.98
C ALA A 139 10.91 -7.64 -4.40
N ASN A 140 11.33 -6.72 -5.27
CA ASN A 140 11.13 -6.81 -6.71
C ASN A 140 12.52 -7.00 -7.35
N PRO A 141 13.03 -8.25 -7.45
CA PRO A 141 14.44 -8.50 -7.75
C PRO A 141 14.88 -7.95 -9.11
N ASN A 142 13.97 -7.93 -10.09
CA ASN A 142 14.26 -7.43 -11.44
C ASN A 142 13.98 -5.93 -11.61
N LEU A 143 13.51 -5.22 -10.58
CA LEU A 143 13.23 -3.80 -10.66
C LEU A 143 14.55 -3.03 -10.73
N SER A 144 14.85 -2.47 -11.89
CA SER A 144 16.10 -1.71 -12.13
C SER A 144 15.85 -0.23 -12.39
N ILE A 145 14.62 0.16 -12.73
CA ILE A 145 14.24 1.54 -13.02
C ILE A 145 13.11 1.97 -12.09
N LEU A 146 13.38 2.96 -11.25
CA LEU A 146 12.39 3.63 -10.41
C LEU A 146 12.42 5.13 -10.70
N ILE A 147 11.28 5.66 -11.16
CA ILE A 147 11.12 7.10 -11.43
C ILE A 147 10.17 7.66 -10.37
N LEU A 148 10.65 8.63 -9.60
CA LEU A 148 9.90 9.28 -8.54
C LEU A 148 9.66 10.74 -8.91
N HIS A 149 8.52 11.29 -8.48
CA HIS A 149 8.32 12.73 -8.55
C HIS A 149 9.32 13.45 -7.66
N SER A 150 9.79 14.64 -8.06
CA SER A 150 10.85 15.39 -7.36
C SER A 150 10.48 15.83 -5.94
N SER A 151 9.18 15.86 -5.60
CA SER A 151 8.70 16.16 -4.24
C SER A 151 8.74 14.96 -3.29
N PHE A 152 9.03 13.75 -3.77
CA PHE A 152 9.07 12.57 -2.91
C PHE A 152 10.32 12.58 -2.03
N ASP A 153 10.13 12.92 -0.76
CA ASP A 153 11.21 12.99 0.23
C ASP A 153 10.68 12.66 1.64
N PRO A 154 10.39 11.37 1.92
CA PRO A 154 9.80 10.97 3.19
C PRO A 154 10.75 11.22 4.36
N SER A 155 10.25 11.94 5.37
CA SER A 155 11.00 12.26 6.59
C SER A 155 11.18 11.03 7.49
N ASP A 156 10.11 10.24 7.65
CA ASP A 156 10.11 8.96 8.37
C ASP A 156 10.84 7.88 7.55
N SER A 157 11.85 7.26 8.15
CA SER A 157 12.63 6.18 7.53
C SER A 157 11.81 4.94 7.20
N ASN A 158 10.65 4.75 7.82
CA ASN A 158 9.76 3.61 7.57
C ASN A 158 8.85 3.80 6.35
N ASN A 159 8.81 5.00 5.77
CA ASN A 159 7.93 5.32 4.65
C ASN A 159 8.59 5.07 3.28
N PHE A 160 9.83 4.59 3.24
CA PHE A 160 10.47 4.21 1.98
C PHE A 160 11.28 2.93 2.13
N ASP A 161 11.00 1.95 1.25
CA ASP A 161 11.78 0.74 1.15
C ASP A 161 11.88 0.26 -0.30
N CYS A 162 13.12 0.06 -0.77
CA CYS A 162 13.46 -0.52 -2.07
C CYS A 162 14.39 -1.73 -1.94
N ARG A 163 14.53 -2.32 -0.74
CA ARG A 163 15.46 -3.43 -0.52
C ARG A 163 15.18 -4.63 -1.42
N GLY A 164 16.21 -5.33 -1.86
CA GLY A 164 16.03 -6.51 -2.73
C GLY A 164 15.54 -6.16 -4.13
N THR A 165 15.87 -4.96 -4.61
CA THR A 165 15.71 -4.53 -6.01
C THR A 165 17.08 -4.41 -6.70
N SER A 166 17.08 -4.25 -8.02
CA SER A 166 18.29 -4.05 -8.83
C SER A 166 18.66 -2.57 -9.04
N ILE A 167 18.00 -1.63 -8.34
CA ILE A 167 18.18 -0.17 -8.50
C ILE A 167 19.57 0.30 -8.03
N GLY A 168 20.16 -0.35 -7.03
CA GLY A 168 21.40 0.12 -6.40
C GLY A 168 21.11 1.18 -5.34
N GLN A 169 21.09 2.47 -5.71
CA GLN A 169 20.86 3.57 -4.78
C GLN A 169 19.80 4.53 -5.29
N ILE A 170 18.97 5.03 -4.37
CA ILE A 170 17.99 6.09 -4.61
C ILE A 170 18.43 7.35 -3.89
N ASN A 171 18.30 8.48 -4.59
CA ASN A 171 18.76 9.76 -4.13
C ASN A 171 17.58 10.74 -4.07
N THR A 172 17.18 11.16 -2.87
CA THR A 172 16.12 12.16 -2.64
C THR A 172 16.72 13.50 -2.25
N THR A 173 15.88 14.50 -1.94
CA THR A 173 16.38 15.80 -1.48
C THR A 173 17.11 15.67 -0.14
N SER A 174 16.59 14.93 0.83
CA SER A 174 17.15 14.85 2.18
C SER A 174 18.04 13.62 2.46
N PHE A 175 17.98 12.55 1.65
CA PHE A 175 18.76 11.34 1.93
C PHE A 175 19.19 10.57 0.67
N ILE A 176 20.13 9.65 0.87
CA ILE A 176 20.48 8.58 -0.06
C ILE A 176 20.06 7.27 0.61
N PHE A 177 19.38 6.40 -0.13
CA PHE A 177 18.97 5.07 0.32
C PHE A 177 19.65 4.01 -0.54
N ASP A 178 20.36 3.10 0.11
CA ASP A 178 20.99 1.97 -0.55
C ASP A 178 20.04 0.76 -0.57
N CYS A 179 19.53 0.40 -1.75
CA CYS A 179 18.59 -0.70 -1.93
C CYS A 179 19.22 -2.09 -1.72
N ARG A 180 20.55 -2.20 -1.59
CA ARG A 180 21.23 -3.46 -1.29
C ARG A 180 21.35 -3.69 0.21
N THR A 181 21.77 -2.67 0.94
CA THR A 181 22.02 -2.76 2.39
C THR A 181 20.83 -2.32 3.24
N GLY A 182 19.89 -1.55 2.67
CA GLY A 182 18.82 -0.89 3.42
C GLY A 182 19.30 0.34 4.20
N THR A 183 20.51 0.83 3.95
CA THR A 183 21.08 1.96 4.68
C THR A 183 20.51 3.27 4.15
N ARG A 184 20.00 4.10 5.07
CA ARG A 184 19.59 5.48 4.80
C ARG A 184 20.65 6.45 5.34
N THR A 185 21.30 7.18 4.45
CA THR A 185 22.29 8.21 4.79
C THR A 185 21.67 9.59 4.56
N LEU A 186 21.52 10.36 5.63
CA LEU A 186 21.04 11.74 5.52
C LEU A 186 22.09 12.60 4.80
N LYS A 187 21.64 13.47 3.91
CA LYS A 187 22.51 14.50 3.35
C LYS A 187 22.64 15.60 4.40
N ASN A 188 23.86 15.80 4.90
CA ASN A 188 24.13 16.95 5.75
C ASN A 188 23.71 18.21 5.00
N ALA A 189 22.91 19.07 5.65
CA ALA A 189 22.80 20.45 5.21
C ALA A 189 24.21 20.99 5.10
N THR A 190 24.55 21.64 3.99
CA THR A 190 25.74 22.47 3.93
C THR A 190 25.56 23.57 4.98
N VAL A 191 26.04 23.32 6.19
CA VAL A 191 26.32 24.37 7.14
C VAL A 191 27.51 25.10 6.54
N SER A 192 27.24 26.26 5.95
CA SER A 192 28.27 27.29 5.78
C SER A 192 28.82 27.55 7.18
N GLN A 193 29.92 26.91 7.53
CA GLN A 193 30.66 27.21 8.74
C GLN A 193 31.19 28.64 8.60
N SER A 194 30.46 29.59 9.18
CA SER A 194 31.10 30.78 9.74
C SER A 194 31.97 30.29 10.89
N ASN A 195 33.28 30.39 10.72
CA ASN A 195 34.28 30.10 11.74
C ASN A 195 33.88 30.74 13.06
N ASN A 196 33.74 29.93 14.11
CA ASN A 196 34.04 30.35 15.47
C ASN A 196 34.60 29.15 16.26
N ASN A 197 35.73 29.41 16.91
CA ASN A 197 36.63 28.46 17.54
C ASN A 197 36.01 27.71 18.74
N ALA A 198 36.45 26.44 18.86
CA ALA A 198 36.73 25.66 20.08
C ALA A 198 35.60 25.40 21.09
N SER A 199 35.26 24.12 21.30
CA SER A 199 35.85 23.30 22.38
C SER A 199 35.23 21.89 22.47
N ASN A 200 36.10 20.95 22.86
CA ASN A 200 35.96 19.51 23.11
C ASN A 200 34.58 18.98 23.56
N HIS A 201 34.17 17.84 22.99
CA HIS A 201 34.28 16.55 23.67
C HIS A 201 33.92 15.40 22.70
N ASP A 202 34.89 14.52 22.46
CA ASP A 202 34.70 13.24 21.79
C ASP A 202 33.71 12.37 22.58
N THR A 203 32.64 11.92 21.92
CA THR A 203 31.91 10.72 22.36
C THR A 203 31.65 9.82 21.16
N LEU A 204 32.58 8.88 21.01
CA LEU A 204 32.48 7.69 20.18
C LEU A 204 31.41 6.77 20.77
N TYR A 205 30.22 6.67 20.16
CA TYR A 205 29.22 5.68 20.53
C TYR A 205 29.41 4.38 19.72
N ILE A 206 30.17 3.45 20.30
CA ILE A 206 30.17 2.03 19.95
C ILE A 206 28.91 1.40 20.56
N GLY A 207 28.19 0.62 19.75
CA GLY A 207 26.83 0.17 20.03
C GLY A 207 26.67 -0.85 21.15
N ILE A 208 25.41 -0.95 21.58
CA ILE A 208 24.83 -2.17 22.16
C ILE A 208 23.55 -2.46 21.37
N ILE A 209 23.63 -3.46 20.51
CA ILE A 209 22.48 -4.20 20.01
C ILE A 209 22.01 -5.07 21.17
N ILE A 210 20.77 -4.91 21.61
CA ILE A 210 19.79 -5.93 22.04
C ILE A 210 18.59 -5.15 22.58
N GLY A 211 17.49 -5.18 21.83
CA GLY A 211 16.23 -4.53 22.21
C GLY A 211 15.20 -4.72 21.11
N MET A 212 14.38 -5.76 21.27
CA MET A 212 13.20 -6.12 20.48
C MET A 212 12.48 -4.94 19.80
N GLY A 213 12.76 -4.71 18.52
CA GLY A 213 12.18 -3.61 17.74
C GLY A 213 11.58 -4.06 16.42
N ILE A 214 10.58 -4.94 16.47
CA ILE A 214 9.68 -5.16 15.33
C ILE A 214 8.56 -4.12 15.43
N ILE A 215 8.79 -2.92 14.89
CA ILE A 215 7.71 -1.95 14.61
C ILE A 215 8.07 -1.22 13.29
N ILE A 216 7.80 -1.75 12.10
CA ILE A 216 6.50 -1.81 11.37
C ILE A 216 6.19 -0.55 10.53
N PHE A 217 6.34 -0.68 9.20
CA PHE A 217 5.46 -0.18 8.12
C PHE A 217 4.40 0.88 8.48
N GLY A 218 4.79 2.16 8.61
CA GLY A 218 3.91 3.24 9.08
C GLY A 218 2.60 3.47 8.29
N GLY A 219 2.54 3.12 7.00
CA GLY A 219 1.35 3.33 6.17
C GLY A 219 0.45 2.10 5.94
N ILE A 220 1.05 0.90 5.84
CA ILE A 220 0.36 -0.33 5.40
C ILE A 220 0.01 -1.23 6.58
N LEU A 221 0.78 -1.18 7.66
CA LEU A 221 0.36 -1.80 8.90
C LEU A 221 -0.75 -1.02 9.59
N PHE A 222 -0.95 0.26 9.24
CA PHE A 222 -2.22 0.93 9.51
C PHE A 222 -3.38 0.18 8.86
N LEU A 223 -3.31 -0.21 7.57
CA LEU A 223 -4.37 -1.00 6.93
C LEU A 223 -4.61 -2.34 7.62
N PHE A 224 -3.56 -3.12 7.87
CA PHE A 224 -3.67 -4.41 8.55
C PHE A 224 -4.22 -4.28 9.98
N PHE A 225 -3.68 -3.35 10.79
CA PHE A 225 -4.15 -3.08 12.15
C PHE A 225 -5.59 -2.55 12.17
N TRP A 226 -5.93 -1.69 11.22
CA TRP A 226 -7.24 -1.06 11.13
C TRP A 226 -8.33 -2.03 10.63
N PHE A 227 -8.05 -2.88 9.63
CA PHE A 227 -8.95 -3.98 9.24
C PHE A 227 -9.06 -5.02 10.37
N SER A 228 -7.94 -5.40 11.01
CA SER A 228 -7.94 -6.30 12.17
C SER A 228 -8.79 -5.78 13.33
N LYS A 229 -8.73 -4.46 13.62
CA LYS A 229 -9.56 -3.84 14.67
C LYS A 229 -11.05 -3.87 14.32
N ARG A 230 -11.42 -3.67 13.04
CA ARG A 230 -12.82 -3.70 12.58
C ARG A 230 -13.40 -5.11 12.48
N ARG A 231 -12.60 -6.13 12.17
CA ARG A 231 -13.04 -7.55 12.21
C ARG A 231 -13.54 -7.98 13.59
N SER A 232 -12.99 -7.39 14.66
CA SER A 232 -13.45 -7.64 16.02
C SER A 232 -14.83 -7.03 16.35
N THR A 233 -15.36 -6.13 15.52
CA THR A 233 -16.66 -5.47 15.74
C THR A 233 -17.83 -6.12 14.99
N SER A 234 -17.60 -7.17 14.20
CA SER A 234 -18.67 -7.89 13.47
C SER A 234 -19.08 -9.23 14.10
N VAL A 235 -18.65 -9.55 15.32
CA VAL A 235 -19.13 -10.73 16.05
C VAL A 235 -20.43 -10.41 16.78
N ILE A 236 -21.54 -10.79 16.15
CA ILE A 236 -22.83 -11.25 16.72
C ILE A 236 -23.51 -10.32 17.74
N ASN A 237 -24.60 -9.69 17.27
CA ASN A 237 -25.83 -9.56 18.08
C ASN A 237 -27.04 -9.70 17.15
N ALA A 238 -27.23 -10.92 16.62
CA ALA A 238 -28.53 -11.35 16.14
C ALA A 238 -29.27 -11.99 17.35
N ASN A 239 -29.80 -11.14 18.23
CA ASN A 239 -30.82 -11.59 19.19
C ASN A 239 -32.08 -11.90 18.37
N TYR A 240 -32.31 -13.17 18.07
CA TYR A 240 -33.62 -13.65 17.66
C TYR A 240 -34.56 -13.54 18.88
N GLY A 241 -35.47 -12.56 18.83
CA GLY A 241 -36.61 -12.53 19.72
C GLY A 241 -37.57 -13.66 19.35
N SER A 242 -37.70 -14.65 20.24
CA SER A 242 -38.79 -15.62 20.20
C SER A 242 -40.08 -14.96 20.69
N LYS A 243 -41.14 -15.03 19.87
CA LYS A 243 -42.50 -15.14 20.37
C LYS A 243 -42.77 -16.60 20.72
#